data_AF-A0A497QP35-F1
#
_entry.id   AF-A0A497QP35-F1
#
_cell.length_a   1.000
_cell.length_b   1.000
_cell.length_c   1.000
_cell.angle_alpha   90.00
_cell.angle_beta   90.00
_cell.angle_gamma   90.00
#
_symmetry.space_group_name_H-M   'P 1'
#
loop_
_entity.id
_entity.type
_entity.pdbx_description
1 polymer ?
#
loop_
_entity_poly.entity_id
_entity_poly.type
_entity_poly.pdbx_seq_one_letter_code
_entity_poly.pdbx_strand_id
1 'polypeptide(L)'
;MGSLSNYAENKLLDHVFGTSYTPPTNLYVALFVSDPADDASGTEASYTGYARKEITFGLSSSRRVTQDALVTFDQCTGGSNTITHWAVYDASSSGNLLAHGSLTSSKIVSTNKTPSIASGQVWIEFSSGVISNYLSNELLDHMFNNASYTQPTDVYVGLVETTEVTDSDTGSTIDELDMTGYARKLPATGWTVSGSTITNNGIIDFGTLTGTGETITSAVLVDSSTTGAGNLLFYDNALNQSVDDGDDVQYADGAFDLEMT
;
A
#
# COMPACT_ATOMS: atom_id res chain seq x y z
N MET A 1 1.68 1.54 15.51
CA MET A 1 1.47 1.59 14.06
C MET A 1 0.83 0.29 13.67
N GLY A 2 -0.21 0.33 12.85
CA GLY A 2 -0.72 -0.85 12.18
C GLY A 2 -0.22 -0.92 10.74
N SER A 3 -0.22 -2.13 10.20
CA SER A 3 0.19 -2.44 8.82
C SER A 3 -0.92 -3.20 8.10
N LEU A 4 -0.89 -3.18 6.78
CA LEU A 4 -1.74 -4.01 5.95
C LEU A 4 -1.30 -5.48 6.09
N SER A 5 -2.23 -6.39 5.81
CA SER A 5 -1.92 -7.82 5.68
C SER A 5 -1.50 -8.17 4.25
N ASN A 6 -0.86 -9.32 4.05
CA ASN A 6 -0.52 -9.85 2.73
C ASN A 6 -1.75 -9.91 1.82
N TYR A 7 -2.93 -10.21 2.36
CA TYR A 7 -4.17 -10.20 1.57
C TYR A 7 -4.51 -8.81 1.06
N ALA A 8 -4.51 -7.81 1.95
CA ALA A 8 -4.84 -6.44 1.58
C ALA A 8 -3.79 -5.85 0.62
N GLU A 9 -2.51 -6.14 0.84
CA GLU A 9 -1.43 -5.68 -0.03
C GLU A 9 -1.61 -6.21 -1.45
N ASN A 10 -1.81 -7.52 -1.59
CA ASN A 10 -2.08 -8.16 -2.87
C ASN A 10 -3.30 -7.56 -3.56
N LYS A 11 -4.39 -7.29 -2.82
CA LYS A 11 -5.60 -6.69 -3.40
C LYS A 11 -5.39 -5.26 -3.88
N LEU A 12 -4.58 -4.47 -3.20
CA LEU A 12 -4.29 -3.10 -3.61
C LEU A 12 -3.32 -3.07 -4.79
N LEU A 13 -2.30 -3.92 -4.80
CA LEU A 13 -1.42 -4.10 -5.94
C LEU A 13 -2.20 -4.61 -7.17
N ASP A 14 -3.01 -5.65 -7.01
CA ASP A 14 -3.93 -6.12 -8.05
C ASP A 14 -4.76 -4.96 -8.60
N HIS A 15 -5.29 -4.11 -7.72
CA HIS A 15 -6.11 -2.97 -8.12
C HIS A 15 -5.33 -1.96 -8.96
N VAL A 16 -4.14 -1.55 -8.52
CA VAL A 16 -3.29 -0.60 -9.26
C VAL A 16 -2.88 -1.16 -10.62
N PHE A 17 -2.61 -2.46 -10.72
CA PHE A 17 -2.05 -3.11 -11.90
C PHE A 17 -3.06 -3.89 -12.77
N GLY A 18 -4.36 -3.62 -12.60
CA GLY A 18 -5.37 -3.96 -13.61
C GLY A 18 -6.53 -4.86 -13.15
N THR A 19 -6.46 -5.44 -11.96
CA THR A 19 -7.52 -6.28 -11.38
C THR A 19 -8.30 -5.53 -10.32
N SER A 20 -9.49 -5.05 -10.66
CA SER A 20 -10.27 -4.19 -9.76
C SER A 20 -10.59 -4.84 -8.41
N TYR A 21 -10.28 -4.13 -7.32
CA TYR A 21 -10.71 -4.47 -5.98
C TYR A 21 -11.93 -3.63 -5.59
N THR A 22 -12.97 -4.29 -5.08
CA THR A 22 -14.14 -3.62 -4.48
C THR A 22 -14.05 -3.76 -2.95
N PRO A 23 -13.89 -2.65 -2.21
CA PRO A 23 -13.84 -2.66 -0.75
C PRO A 23 -15.14 -3.22 -0.14
N PRO A 24 -15.07 -3.87 1.04
CA PRO A 24 -16.26 -4.33 1.74
C PRO A 24 -17.11 -3.15 2.21
N THR A 25 -18.44 -3.34 2.26
CA THR A 25 -19.37 -2.30 2.72
C THR A 25 -19.18 -1.97 4.20
N ASN A 26 -18.84 -2.98 5.01
CA ASN A 26 -18.62 -2.83 6.44
C ASN A 26 -17.27 -3.42 6.80
N LEU A 27 -16.58 -2.75 7.73
CA LEU A 27 -15.30 -3.20 8.29
C LEU A 27 -15.53 -3.58 9.74
N TYR A 28 -14.76 -4.53 10.23
CA TYR A 28 -14.90 -5.05 11.59
C TYR A 28 -13.57 -5.09 12.31
N VAL A 29 -13.50 -4.54 13.52
CA VAL A 29 -12.35 -4.67 14.39
C VAL A 29 -12.49 -5.89 15.31
N ALA A 30 -11.43 -6.69 15.32
CA ALA A 30 -11.23 -7.85 16.17
C ALA A 30 -10.15 -7.57 17.23
N LEU A 31 -10.21 -8.32 18.33
CA LEU A 31 -9.26 -8.26 19.44
C LEU A 31 -8.47 -9.56 19.45
N PHE A 32 -7.17 -9.48 19.64
CA PHE A 32 -6.26 -10.63 19.50
C PHE A 32 -5.39 -10.79 20.74
N VAL A 33 -5.11 -12.06 21.10
CA VAL A 33 -4.24 -12.41 22.24
C VAL A 33 -2.80 -12.72 21.81
N SER A 34 -2.58 -12.97 20.52
CA SER A 34 -1.28 -13.07 19.87
C SER A 34 -1.29 -12.23 18.59
N ASP A 35 -0.11 -11.92 18.06
CA ASP A 35 0.03 -11.20 16.80
C ASP A 35 -0.69 -11.94 15.66
N PRO A 36 -1.60 -11.29 14.90
CA PRO A 36 -2.13 -11.84 13.65
C PRO A 36 -1.08 -12.02 12.56
N ALA A 37 0.01 -11.24 12.58
CA ALA A 37 0.94 -11.10 11.46
C ALA A 37 0.24 -10.79 10.12
N ASP A 38 1.01 -10.66 9.05
CA ASP A 38 0.47 -10.33 7.72
C ASP A 38 -0.29 -11.50 7.08
N ASP A 39 -0.13 -12.72 7.61
CA ASP A 39 -0.74 -13.96 7.13
C ASP A 39 -1.97 -14.40 7.95
N ALA A 40 -2.40 -13.59 8.92
CA ALA A 40 -3.49 -13.88 9.85
C ALA A 40 -3.23 -15.08 10.79
N SER A 41 -1.97 -15.45 11.03
CA SER A 41 -1.51 -16.42 12.03
C SER A 41 -1.64 -15.94 13.50
N GLY A 42 -2.81 -15.47 13.90
CA GLY A 42 -3.08 -15.03 15.28
C GLY A 42 -4.19 -15.80 15.97
N THR A 43 -4.29 -15.65 17.30
CA THR A 43 -5.44 -16.11 18.07
C THR A 43 -6.35 -14.94 18.40
N GLU A 44 -7.52 -14.92 17.76
CA GLU A 44 -8.60 -13.98 18.07
C GLU A 44 -9.17 -14.25 19.49
N ALA A 45 -9.66 -13.21 20.14
CA ALA A 45 -10.28 -13.29 21.45
C ALA A 45 -11.51 -14.23 21.44
N SER A 46 -11.79 -14.85 22.59
CA SER A 46 -12.81 -15.90 22.70
C SER A 46 -13.51 -15.91 24.05
N TYR A 47 -13.50 -14.79 24.78
CA TYR A 47 -14.27 -14.64 26.00
C TYR A 47 -15.78 -14.73 25.71
N THR A 48 -16.57 -15.16 26.70
CA THR A 48 -18.02 -15.32 26.51
C THR A 48 -18.69 -13.97 26.30
N GLY A 49 -19.35 -13.80 25.17
CA GLY A 49 -19.94 -12.53 24.71
C GLY A 49 -19.09 -11.82 23.66
N TYR A 50 -17.90 -12.31 23.31
CA TYR A 50 -17.08 -11.70 22.27
C TYR A 50 -17.70 -11.82 20.88
N ALA A 51 -17.68 -10.71 20.14
CA ALA A 51 -17.90 -10.63 18.71
C ALA A 51 -17.08 -9.45 18.16
N ARG A 52 -16.64 -9.53 16.90
CA ARG A 52 -16.07 -8.38 16.20
C ARG A 52 -17.09 -7.25 16.15
N LYS A 53 -16.63 -6.01 16.20
CA LYS A 53 -17.51 -4.82 16.14
C LYS A 53 -17.21 -4.04 14.89
N GLU A 54 -18.23 -3.44 14.32
CA GLU A 54 -18.06 -2.55 13.18
C GLU A 54 -17.12 -1.40 13.53
N ILE A 55 -16.28 -1.01 12.59
CA ILE A 55 -15.31 0.06 12.70
C ILE A 55 -15.39 0.96 11.48
N THR A 56 -15.28 2.27 11.69
CA THR A 56 -15.24 3.28 10.62
C THR A 56 -13.93 4.04 10.69
N PHE A 57 -13.52 4.58 9.55
CA PHE A 57 -12.32 5.38 9.41
C PHE A 57 -12.68 6.75 8.84
N GLY A 58 -11.87 7.76 9.18
CA GLY A 58 -11.90 9.05 8.49
C GLY A 58 -11.00 9.03 7.26
N LEU A 59 -11.13 10.06 6.41
CA LEU A 59 -10.26 10.26 5.24
C LEU A 59 -8.77 10.19 5.63
N SER A 60 -7.99 9.56 4.77
CA SER A 60 -6.56 9.42 4.93
C SER A 60 -5.85 10.75 4.70
N SER A 61 -4.72 10.93 5.37
CA SER A 61 -3.81 12.04 5.12
C SER A 61 -2.43 11.70 5.64
N SER A 62 -1.40 12.27 5.04
CA SER A 62 -0.01 12.00 5.42
C SER A 62 0.28 10.49 5.50
N ARG A 63 -0.22 9.72 4.52
CA ARG A 63 -0.04 8.26 4.39
C ARG A 63 -0.73 7.45 5.48
N ARG A 64 -1.62 8.06 6.28
CA ARG A 64 -2.27 7.42 7.42
C ARG A 64 -3.78 7.52 7.33
N VAL A 65 -4.44 6.40 7.60
CA VAL A 65 -5.88 6.33 7.86
C VAL A 65 -6.12 6.04 9.34
N THR A 66 -7.12 6.68 9.92
CA THR A 66 -7.35 6.62 11.38
C THR A 66 -8.82 6.45 11.66
N GLN A 67 -9.12 5.54 12.58
CA GLN A 67 -10.48 5.30 13.03
C GLN A 67 -11.04 6.53 13.75
N ASP A 68 -12.28 6.89 13.44
CA ASP A 68 -12.86 8.18 13.80
C ASP A 68 -13.96 8.13 14.89
N ALA A 69 -14.44 6.93 15.25
CA ALA A 69 -15.51 6.74 16.23
C ALA A 69 -15.05 5.98 17.50
N LEU A 70 -15.89 5.90 18.54
CA LEU A 70 -15.67 4.95 19.65
C LEU A 70 -16.19 3.57 19.23
N VAL A 71 -15.40 2.51 19.44
CA VAL A 71 -15.90 1.13 19.29
C VAL A 71 -16.05 0.50 20.67
N THR A 72 -17.25 0.00 20.98
CA THR A 72 -17.54 -0.70 22.24
C THR A 72 -17.88 -2.15 21.96
N PHE A 73 -17.15 -3.06 22.58
CA PHE A 73 -17.40 -4.50 22.50
C PHE A 73 -18.44 -4.91 23.55
N ASP A 74 -18.98 -6.10 23.38
CA ASP A 74 -19.94 -6.65 24.33
C ASP A 74 -19.20 -7.09 25.61
N GLN A 75 -19.89 -6.99 26.74
CA GLN A 75 -19.32 -7.30 28.05
C GLN A 75 -18.89 -8.78 28.12
N CYS A 76 -17.71 -9.02 28.69
CA CYS A 76 -17.28 -10.37 29.01
C CYS A 76 -18.16 -10.94 30.13
N THR A 77 -18.88 -12.03 29.83
CA THR A 77 -19.74 -12.74 30.79
C THR A 77 -19.10 -14.01 31.32
N GLY A 78 -17.92 -14.39 30.81
CA GLY A 78 -17.20 -15.61 31.18
C GLY A 78 -15.82 -15.71 30.53
N GLY A 79 -14.87 -16.33 31.23
CA GLY A 79 -13.50 -16.50 30.77
C GLY A 79 -12.62 -15.24 30.94
N SER A 80 -11.43 -15.28 30.34
CA SER A 80 -10.53 -14.13 30.29
C SER A 80 -9.58 -14.22 29.11
N ASN A 81 -9.28 -13.08 28.49
CA ASN A 81 -8.25 -12.93 27.47
C ASN A 81 -7.33 -11.76 27.81
N THR A 82 -6.02 -11.92 27.58
CA THR A 82 -5.07 -10.80 27.57
C THR A 82 -4.93 -10.32 26.14
N ILE A 83 -5.58 -9.20 25.83
CA ILE A 83 -5.57 -8.60 24.50
C ILE A 83 -4.26 -7.86 24.31
N THR A 84 -3.57 -8.17 23.21
CA THR A 84 -2.26 -7.62 22.84
C THR A 84 -2.30 -6.91 21.50
N HIS A 85 -3.21 -7.32 20.60
CA HIS A 85 -3.31 -6.79 19.23
C HIS A 85 -4.76 -6.50 18.86
N TRP A 86 -4.93 -5.74 17.80
CA TRP A 86 -6.18 -5.56 17.08
C TRP A 86 -5.99 -5.98 15.62
N ALA A 87 -7.10 -6.29 14.96
CA ALA A 87 -7.13 -6.62 13.54
C ALA A 87 -8.40 -6.05 12.91
N VAL A 88 -8.33 -5.65 11.65
CA VAL A 88 -9.47 -5.18 10.84
C VAL A 88 -9.78 -6.26 9.82
N TYR A 89 -11.04 -6.66 9.74
CA TYR A 89 -11.56 -7.68 8.84
C TYR A 89 -12.67 -7.12 7.95
N ASP A 90 -12.82 -7.73 6.78
CA ASP A 90 -13.91 -7.45 5.83
C ASP A 90 -15.27 -8.08 6.22
N ALA A 91 -15.31 -8.88 7.29
CA ALA A 91 -16.51 -9.56 7.74
C ALA A 91 -16.61 -9.69 9.27
N SER A 92 -17.85 -9.75 9.77
CA SER A 92 -18.16 -9.91 11.20
C SER A 92 -17.76 -11.28 11.78
N SER A 93 -17.56 -12.27 10.91
CA SER A 93 -17.01 -13.59 11.23
C SER A 93 -16.33 -14.17 10.00
N SER A 94 -15.30 -15.01 10.18
CA SER A 94 -14.43 -15.47 9.08
C SER A 94 -13.81 -14.28 8.33
N GLY A 95 -13.93 -14.20 7.00
CA GLY A 95 -13.44 -13.08 6.23
C GLY A 95 -11.91 -13.04 6.10
N ASN A 96 -11.43 -12.00 5.44
CA ASN A 96 -10.02 -11.75 5.22
C ASN A 96 -9.52 -10.67 6.20
N LEU A 97 -8.32 -10.90 6.74
CA LEU A 97 -7.60 -9.86 7.45
C LEU A 97 -7.28 -8.75 6.44
N LEU A 98 -7.49 -7.50 6.83
CA LEU A 98 -7.14 -6.33 6.03
C LEU A 98 -5.92 -5.63 6.61
N ALA A 99 -5.94 -5.41 7.93
CA ALA A 99 -4.85 -4.77 8.66
C ALA A 99 -4.78 -5.26 10.09
N HIS A 100 -3.64 -5.07 10.72
CA HIS A 100 -3.42 -5.42 12.12
C HIS A 100 -2.46 -4.46 12.79
N GLY A 101 -2.41 -4.52 14.11
CA GLY A 101 -1.41 -3.78 14.88
C GLY A 101 -1.43 -4.11 16.36
N SER A 102 -0.32 -3.83 17.02
CA SER A 102 -0.19 -4.01 18.47
C SER A 102 -0.90 -2.92 19.27
N LEU A 103 -1.40 -3.26 20.45
CA LEU A 103 -1.75 -2.29 21.47
C LEU A 103 -0.50 -1.76 22.17
N THR A 104 -0.46 -0.45 22.49
CA THR A 104 0.62 0.15 23.28
C THR A 104 0.77 -0.50 24.65
N SER A 105 -0.31 -1.08 25.19
CA SER A 105 -0.28 -1.85 26.42
C SER A 105 -1.36 -2.92 26.39
N SER A 106 -0.99 -4.14 26.76
CA SER A 106 -1.92 -5.26 26.83
C SER A 106 -3.05 -5.00 27.82
N LYS A 107 -4.24 -5.50 27.53
CA LYS A 107 -5.45 -5.32 28.35
C LYS A 107 -6.04 -6.68 28.71
N ILE A 108 -6.25 -6.92 30.00
CA ILE A 108 -6.97 -8.11 30.46
C ILE A 108 -8.47 -7.82 30.39
N VAL A 109 -9.18 -8.59 29.59
CA VAL A 109 -10.64 -8.64 29.56
C VAL A 109 -11.07 -9.88 30.36
N SER A 110 -11.89 -9.67 31.38
CA SER A 110 -12.42 -10.73 32.25
C SER A 110 -13.87 -10.43 32.61
N THR A 111 -14.55 -11.36 33.28
CA THR A 111 -15.98 -11.25 33.60
C THR A 111 -16.35 -9.88 34.19
N ASN A 112 -17.45 -9.30 33.70
CA ASN A 112 -17.98 -7.97 34.01
C ASN A 112 -17.16 -6.79 33.44
N LYS A 113 -16.15 -7.04 32.60
CA LYS A 113 -15.45 -5.97 31.86
C LYS A 113 -16.04 -5.80 30.47
N THR A 114 -16.22 -4.55 30.06
CA THR A 114 -16.65 -4.15 28.72
C THR A 114 -15.47 -3.47 28.03
N PRO A 115 -14.82 -4.11 27.05
CA PRO A 115 -13.72 -3.49 26.33
C PRO A 115 -14.22 -2.43 25.36
N SER A 116 -13.39 -1.41 25.13
CA SER A 116 -13.66 -0.36 24.16
C SER A 116 -12.35 0.17 23.57
N ILE A 117 -12.42 0.61 22.31
CA ILE A 117 -11.35 1.30 21.59
C ILE A 117 -11.82 2.73 21.35
N ALA A 118 -11.19 3.69 22.02
CA ALA A 118 -11.49 5.10 21.81
C ALA A 118 -11.13 5.55 20.38
N SER A 119 -11.77 6.63 19.91
CA SER A 119 -11.44 7.25 18.62
C SER A 119 -9.94 7.55 18.50
N GLY A 120 -9.36 7.31 17.33
CA GLY A 120 -7.96 7.57 17.03
C GLY A 120 -6.96 6.55 17.58
N GLN A 121 -7.41 5.43 18.15
CA GLN A 121 -6.52 4.40 18.69
C GLN A 121 -6.12 3.33 17.66
N VAL A 122 -6.90 3.16 16.59
CA VAL A 122 -6.60 2.26 15.48
C VAL A 122 -6.24 3.09 14.26
N TRP A 123 -5.05 2.85 13.72
CA TRP A 123 -4.55 3.55 12.54
C TRP A 123 -3.58 2.65 11.76
N ILE A 124 -3.60 2.83 10.44
CA ILE A 124 -2.77 2.12 9.46
C ILE A 124 -2.00 3.19 8.69
N GLU A 125 -0.72 2.96 8.44
CA GLU A 125 0.16 3.92 7.74
C GLU A 125 1.12 3.18 6.80
N PHE A 126 1.35 3.73 5.61
CA PHE A 126 2.36 3.23 4.68
C PHE A 126 3.76 3.78 5.02
N SER A 127 4.78 2.94 4.96
CA SER A 127 6.19 3.32 5.12
C SER A 127 6.64 4.28 4.02
N SER A 128 7.36 5.36 4.36
CA SER A 128 7.93 6.32 3.38
C SER A 128 9.02 5.71 2.50
N GLY A 129 9.21 6.26 1.28
CA GLY A 129 10.39 5.96 0.47
C GLY A 129 10.21 4.95 -0.66
N VAL A 130 8.99 4.53 -0.97
CA VAL A 130 8.68 3.64 -2.12
C VAL A 130 7.38 4.05 -2.79
N ILE A 131 6.31 4.18 -1.99
CA ILE A 131 4.98 4.59 -2.45
C ILE A 131 4.76 6.09 -2.18
N SER A 132 4.22 6.81 -3.18
CA SER A 132 3.98 8.25 -3.07
C SER A 132 2.90 8.59 -2.02
N ASN A 133 2.87 9.83 -1.55
CA ASN A 133 1.79 10.35 -0.70
C ASN A 133 0.43 10.24 -1.39
N TYR A 134 0.39 10.49 -2.71
CA TYR A 134 -0.83 10.37 -3.51
C TYR A 134 -1.38 8.94 -3.43
N LEU A 135 -0.59 7.95 -3.86
CA LEU A 135 -1.08 6.59 -3.93
C LEU A 135 -1.35 6.01 -2.54
N SER A 136 -0.51 6.32 -1.55
CA SER A 136 -0.72 5.90 -0.16
C SER A 136 -2.11 6.31 0.35
N ASN A 137 -2.49 7.56 0.13
CA ASN A 137 -3.77 8.08 0.60
C ASN A 137 -4.94 7.46 -0.18
N GLU A 138 -4.86 7.42 -1.51
CA GLU A 138 -5.89 6.82 -2.36
C GLU A 138 -6.14 5.34 -2.04
N LEU A 139 -5.08 4.54 -1.84
CA LEU A 139 -5.21 3.12 -1.51
C LEU A 139 -5.80 2.90 -0.12
N LEU A 140 -5.42 3.71 0.87
CA LEU A 140 -6.01 3.63 2.21
C LEU A 140 -7.48 4.05 2.19
N ASP A 141 -7.81 5.15 1.52
CA ASP A 141 -9.20 5.59 1.42
C ASP A 141 -10.07 4.60 0.66
N HIS A 142 -9.53 3.97 -0.38
CA HIS A 142 -10.22 2.90 -1.10
C HIS A 142 -10.41 1.67 -0.21
N MET A 143 -9.34 1.10 0.35
CA MET A 143 -9.40 -0.11 1.18
C MET A 143 -10.37 0.03 2.35
N PHE A 144 -10.37 1.18 3.01
CA PHE A 144 -11.16 1.42 4.22
C PHE A 144 -12.50 2.16 3.94
N ASN A 145 -12.92 2.21 2.68
CA ASN A 145 -14.24 2.67 2.22
C ASN A 145 -14.56 4.14 2.54
N ASN A 146 -13.57 5.02 2.45
CA ASN A 146 -13.70 6.46 2.70
C ASN A 146 -13.79 7.29 1.42
N ALA A 147 -13.10 6.85 0.35
CA ALA A 147 -13.20 7.41 -1.00
C ALA A 147 -12.85 6.33 -2.02
N SER A 148 -13.43 6.40 -3.22
CA SER A 148 -13.11 5.45 -4.28
C SER A 148 -11.84 5.85 -5.02
N TYR A 149 -10.90 4.93 -5.17
CA TYR A 149 -9.79 5.07 -6.10
C TYR A 149 -10.14 4.36 -7.41
N THR A 150 -9.95 5.04 -8.54
CA THR A 150 -10.10 4.41 -9.86
C THR A 150 -8.72 3.96 -10.32
N GLN A 151 -8.56 2.66 -10.57
CA GLN A 151 -7.29 2.12 -11.03
C GLN A 151 -6.78 2.83 -12.30
N PRO A 152 -5.46 2.98 -12.46
CA PRO A 152 -4.85 3.42 -13.72
C PRO A 152 -5.23 2.49 -14.87
N THR A 153 -5.34 3.05 -16.08
CA THR A 153 -5.48 2.22 -17.29
C THR A 153 -4.16 1.54 -17.63
N ASP A 154 -3.06 2.28 -17.48
CA ASP A 154 -1.71 1.85 -17.72
C ASP A 154 -0.80 2.43 -16.61
N VAL A 155 0.26 1.70 -16.26
CA VAL A 155 1.29 2.14 -15.32
C VAL A 155 2.63 2.11 -16.04
N TYR A 156 3.20 3.28 -16.30
CA TYR A 156 4.42 3.46 -17.07
C TYR A 156 5.64 3.54 -16.17
N VAL A 157 6.78 3.05 -16.66
CA VAL A 157 8.10 3.27 -16.08
C VAL A 157 8.70 4.54 -16.67
N GLY A 158 9.12 5.45 -15.78
CA GLY A 158 9.95 6.61 -16.10
C GLY A 158 11.33 6.49 -15.47
N LEU A 159 12.29 7.21 -16.05
CA LEU A 159 13.67 7.33 -15.57
C LEU A 159 13.92 8.80 -15.22
N VAL A 160 14.47 9.01 -14.02
CA VAL A 160 14.70 10.34 -13.45
C VAL A 160 16.19 10.62 -13.48
N GLU A 161 16.54 11.82 -13.95
CA GLU A 161 17.87 12.37 -13.83
C GLU A 161 17.97 13.23 -12.57
N THR A 162 19.13 13.21 -11.93
CA THR A 162 19.44 14.09 -10.79
C THR A 162 18.52 13.89 -9.56
N THR A 163 17.97 14.96 -8.95
CA THR A 163 17.42 15.03 -7.58
C THR A 163 16.60 13.81 -7.13
N GLU A 164 16.78 13.39 -5.87
CA GLU A 164 16.02 12.29 -5.27
C GLU A 164 14.51 12.52 -5.40
N VAL A 165 13.79 11.51 -5.90
CA VAL A 165 12.33 11.53 -5.90
C VAL A 165 11.84 11.44 -4.45
N THR A 166 10.85 12.26 -4.13
CA THR A 166 10.25 12.34 -2.80
C THR A 166 8.82 11.83 -2.83
N ASP A 167 8.31 11.45 -1.66
CA ASP A 167 6.92 11.04 -1.50
C ASP A 167 5.90 12.10 -1.96
N SER A 168 6.28 13.38 -1.99
CA SER A 168 5.41 14.49 -2.40
C SER A 168 5.43 14.77 -3.91
N ASP A 169 6.32 14.13 -4.66
CA ASP A 169 6.40 14.38 -6.09
C ASP A 169 5.19 13.85 -6.84
N THR A 170 4.98 14.43 -8.02
CA THR A 170 3.96 14.02 -8.98
C THR A 170 4.63 13.72 -10.32
N GLY A 171 3.88 13.16 -11.26
CA GLY A 171 4.39 12.98 -12.61
C GLY A 171 4.75 14.29 -13.32
N SER A 172 4.40 15.47 -12.76
CA SER A 172 4.79 16.78 -13.26
C SER A 172 5.96 17.45 -12.52
N THR A 173 6.40 16.91 -11.37
CA THR A 173 7.50 17.50 -10.59
C THR A 173 8.77 16.67 -10.58
N ILE A 174 8.69 15.39 -10.96
CA ILE A 174 9.87 14.56 -11.20
C ILE A 174 10.71 15.13 -12.35
N ASP A 175 12.03 15.10 -12.19
CA ASP A 175 13.01 15.58 -13.17
C ASP A 175 13.42 14.41 -14.09
N GLU A 176 12.58 14.14 -15.08
CA GLU A 176 12.81 13.02 -15.99
C GLU A 176 13.98 13.29 -16.95
N LEU A 177 14.64 12.21 -17.37
CA LEU A 177 15.76 12.21 -18.31
C LEU A 177 15.51 13.12 -19.54
N ASP A 178 16.41 14.05 -19.84
CA ASP A 178 16.31 15.02 -20.95
C ASP A 178 17.14 14.59 -22.17
N MET A 179 17.12 13.30 -22.47
CA MET A 179 17.78 12.73 -23.65
C MET A 179 16.83 12.59 -24.85
N THR A 180 17.36 12.81 -26.06
CA THR A 180 16.59 12.62 -27.29
C THR A 180 16.27 11.14 -27.50
N GLY A 181 14.98 10.83 -27.65
CA GLY A 181 14.46 9.47 -27.79
C GLY A 181 13.80 8.95 -26.51
N TYR A 182 14.03 9.61 -25.36
CA TYR A 182 13.41 9.23 -24.10
C TYR A 182 11.89 9.43 -24.15
N ALA A 183 11.17 8.45 -23.61
CA ALA A 183 9.76 8.50 -23.30
C ALA A 183 9.48 7.44 -22.22
N ARG A 184 8.46 7.66 -21.39
CA ARG A 184 7.97 6.66 -20.43
C ARG A 184 7.54 5.39 -21.17
N LYS A 185 7.80 4.22 -20.59
CA LYS A 185 7.59 2.92 -21.25
C LYS A 185 6.71 1.99 -20.45
N LEU A 186 5.99 1.12 -21.16
CA LEU A 186 5.30 -0.02 -20.57
C LEU A 186 6.15 -1.28 -20.75
N PRO A 187 6.04 -2.26 -19.84
CA PRO A 187 6.48 -3.61 -20.12
C PRO A 187 5.77 -4.16 -21.36
N ALA A 188 6.49 -4.85 -22.24
CA ALA A 188 5.94 -5.35 -23.50
C ALA A 188 4.70 -6.27 -23.34
N THR A 189 4.58 -6.96 -22.20
CA THR A 189 3.48 -7.89 -21.90
C THR A 189 2.74 -7.50 -20.60
N GLY A 190 2.95 -6.28 -20.10
CA GLY A 190 2.28 -5.75 -18.90
C GLY A 190 2.96 -6.12 -17.57
N TRP A 191 2.19 -6.03 -16.49
CA TRP A 191 2.68 -6.24 -15.12
C TRP A 191 2.23 -7.59 -14.58
N THR A 192 3.05 -8.22 -13.75
CA THR A 192 2.69 -9.42 -13.00
C THR A 192 2.71 -9.12 -11.51
N VAL A 193 1.59 -9.40 -10.85
CA VAL A 193 1.47 -9.36 -9.38
C VAL A 193 1.63 -10.79 -8.87
N SER A 194 2.56 -11.02 -7.94
CA SER A 194 2.76 -12.34 -7.32
C SER A 194 3.26 -12.17 -5.89
N GLY A 195 2.37 -12.42 -4.92
CA GLY A 195 2.62 -11.93 -3.56
C GLY A 195 2.65 -10.40 -3.54
N SER A 196 3.18 -9.82 -2.47
CA SER A 196 3.28 -8.35 -2.32
C SER A 196 4.31 -7.70 -3.27
N THR A 197 4.63 -8.37 -4.39
CA THR A 197 5.63 -7.99 -5.37
C THR A 197 5.02 -7.84 -6.77
N ILE A 198 5.44 -6.79 -7.46
CA ILE A 198 5.17 -6.53 -8.88
C ILE A 198 6.44 -6.80 -9.67
N THR A 199 6.30 -7.40 -10.84
CA THR A 199 7.41 -7.55 -11.81
C THR A 199 6.98 -7.16 -13.21
N ASN A 200 7.89 -6.62 -14.01
CA ASN A 200 7.64 -6.38 -15.42
C ASN A 200 7.58 -7.71 -16.18
N ASN A 201 6.50 -7.93 -16.94
CA ASN A 201 6.39 -9.05 -17.86
C ASN A 201 6.70 -8.57 -19.28
N GLY A 202 7.77 -9.10 -19.85
CA GLY A 202 8.40 -8.62 -21.07
C GLY A 202 9.34 -7.43 -20.83
N ILE A 203 10.19 -7.21 -21.83
CA ILE A 203 11.21 -6.15 -21.83
C ILE A 203 10.53 -4.78 -21.73
N ILE A 204 11.14 -3.88 -20.96
CA ILE A 204 10.87 -2.43 -21.00
C ILE A 204 12.00 -1.80 -21.79
N ASP A 205 11.72 -1.35 -23.02
CA ASP A 205 12.74 -0.86 -23.96
C ASP A 205 12.60 0.65 -24.17
N PHE A 206 13.54 1.43 -23.63
CA PHE A 206 13.60 2.88 -23.84
C PHE A 206 14.24 3.24 -25.20
N GLY A 207 14.86 2.28 -25.88
CA GLY A 207 15.55 2.44 -27.15
C GLY A 207 16.93 3.08 -27.00
N THR A 208 17.51 3.44 -28.13
CA THR A 208 18.77 4.19 -28.21
C THR A 208 18.53 5.64 -27.83
N LEU A 209 19.19 6.09 -26.77
CA LEU A 209 19.14 7.48 -26.31
C LEU A 209 20.32 8.26 -26.88
N THR A 210 20.08 9.52 -27.24
CA THR A 210 21.10 10.40 -27.83
C THR A 210 21.09 11.77 -27.16
N GLY A 211 22.24 12.44 -27.08
CA GLY A 211 22.36 13.74 -26.41
C GLY A 211 23.57 13.89 -25.52
N THR A 212 23.49 14.83 -24.57
CA THR A 212 24.51 14.95 -23.51
C THR A 212 24.31 13.81 -22.53
N GLY A 213 25.40 13.15 -22.10
CA GLY A 213 25.28 12.04 -21.16
C GLY A 213 24.72 12.47 -19.81
N GLU A 214 23.86 11.63 -19.24
CA GLU A 214 23.13 11.86 -17.99
C GLU A 214 23.36 10.69 -17.02
N THR A 215 22.83 10.80 -15.80
CA THR A 215 22.84 9.69 -14.82
C THR A 215 21.45 9.46 -14.29
N ILE A 216 20.95 8.24 -14.51
CA ILE A 216 19.71 7.75 -13.94
C ILE A 216 19.96 7.49 -12.45
N THR A 217 19.27 8.25 -11.61
CA THR A 217 19.32 8.13 -10.16
C THR A 217 18.12 7.38 -9.60
N SER A 218 17.00 7.43 -10.32
CA SER A 218 15.74 6.86 -9.85
C SER A 218 14.92 6.29 -10.98
N ALA A 219 14.13 5.26 -10.67
CA ALA A 219 13.06 4.78 -11.53
C ALA A 219 11.71 5.06 -10.85
N VAL A 220 10.71 5.39 -11.66
CA VAL A 220 9.37 5.76 -11.17
C VAL A 220 8.30 4.97 -11.90
N LEU A 221 7.19 4.72 -11.20
CA LEU A 221 5.93 4.27 -11.79
C LEU A 221 4.92 5.41 -11.78
N VAL A 222 4.33 5.70 -12.93
CA VAL A 222 3.41 6.83 -13.15
C VAL A 222 2.22 6.42 -14.00
N ASP A 223 1.08 7.08 -13.82
CA ASP A 223 -0.20 6.74 -14.50
C ASP A 223 -0.42 7.44 -15.85
N SER A 224 0.60 8.11 -16.38
CA SER A 224 0.54 8.89 -17.62
C SER A 224 1.73 8.58 -18.52
N SER A 225 1.46 8.37 -19.82
CA SER A 225 2.50 8.25 -20.85
C SER A 225 3.24 9.57 -21.12
N THR A 226 2.65 10.69 -20.73
CA THR A 226 3.17 12.03 -21.04
C THR A 226 4.11 12.49 -19.93
N THR A 227 5.37 12.73 -20.28
CA THR A 227 6.39 13.38 -19.44
C THR A 227 5.86 14.71 -18.88
N GLY A 228 6.13 14.98 -17.61
CA GLY A 228 5.64 16.19 -16.95
C GLY A 228 4.13 16.19 -16.64
N ALA A 229 3.47 15.03 -16.69
CA ALA A 229 2.05 14.88 -16.34
C ALA A 229 1.78 13.58 -15.57
N GLY A 230 0.57 13.46 -15.02
CA GLY A 230 0.12 12.29 -14.25
C GLY A 230 0.54 12.33 -12.79
N ASN A 231 0.22 11.26 -12.09
CA ASN A 231 0.54 11.05 -10.69
C ASN A 231 1.74 10.12 -10.55
N LEU A 232 2.59 10.40 -9.55
CA LEU A 232 3.60 9.46 -9.11
C LEU A 232 2.91 8.37 -8.29
N LEU A 233 3.16 7.11 -8.62
CA LEU A 233 2.60 5.95 -7.93
C LEU A 233 3.65 5.36 -6.99
N PHE A 234 4.78 4.95 -7.56
CA PHE A 234 5.91 4.37 -6.85
C PHE A 234 7.23 4.92 -7.37
N TYR A 235 8.30 4.80 -6.60
CA TYR A 235 9.63 5.16 -7.00
C TYR A 235 10.70 4.36 -6.24
N ASP A 236 11.90 4.30 -6.82
CA ASP A 236 13.11 3.82 -6.17
C ASP A 236 14.28 4.74 -6.53
N ASN A 237 14.97 5.28 -5.52
CA ASN A 237 16.12 6.17 -5.66
C ASN A 237 17.47 5.41 -5.56
N ALA A 238 17.46 4.07 -5.60
CA ALA A 238 18.66 3.26 -5.44
C ALA A 238 19.48 3.04 -6.72
N LEU A 239 19.24 3.82 -7.79
CA LEU A 239 19.98 3.71 -9.04
C LEU A 239 21.17 4.67 -9.11
N ASN A 240 22.16 4.31 -9.93
CA ASN A 240 23.31 5.15 -10.23
C ASN A 240 23.93 4.70 -11.57
N GLN A 241 23.17 4.86 -12.65
CA GLN A 241 23.56 4.40 -13.98
C GLN A 241 23.81 5.57 -14.91
N SER A 242 25.03 5.71 -15.42
CA SER A 242 25.34 6.65 -16.49
C SER A 242 24.79 6.16 -17.83
N VAL A 243 24.29 7.10 -18.65
CA VAL A 243 23.83 6.86 -20.01
C VAL A 243 24.51 7.88 -20.92
N ASP A 244 25.27 7.39 -21.89
CA ASP A 244 26.01 8.20 -22.86
C ASP A 244 25.27 8.26 -24.23
N ASP A 245 25.76 9.13 -25.12
CA ASP A 245 25.21 9.27 -26.49
C ASP A 245 25.32 7.95 -27.27
N GLY A 246 24.15 7.41 -27.67
CA GLY A 246 24.05 6.18 -28.44
C GLY A 246 23.86 4.92 -27.59
N ASP A 247 23.67 5.04 -26.28
CA ASP A 247 23.39 3.90 -25.41
C ASP A 247 21.94 3.41 -25.55
N ASP A 248 21.76 2.09 -25.53
CA ASP A 248 20.45 1.44 -25.44
C ASP A 248 20.09 1.19 -23.96
N VAL A 249 18.95 1.74 -23.51
CA VAL A 249 18.48 1.58 -22.13
C VAL A 249 17.26 0.67 -22.06
N GLN A 250 17.32 -0.37 -21.22
CA GLN A 250 16.24 -1.33 -21.07
C GLN A 250 16.23 -2.01 -19.69
N TYR A 251 15.06 -2.48 -19.28
CA TYR A 251 14.94 -3.56 -18.29
C TYR A 251 14.61 -4.86 -19.02
N ALA A 252 15.37 -5.92 -18.73
CA ALA A 252 15.02 -7.26 -19.19
C ALA A 252 13.71 -7.72 -18.55
N ASP A 253 13.09 -8.75 -19.11
CA ASP A 253 11.92 -9.41 -18.53
C ASP A 253 12.20 -9.84 -17.08
N GLY A 254 11.32 -9.45 -16.15
CA GLY A 254 11.45 -9.71 -14.71
C GLY A 254 12.60 -8.98 -13.98
N ALA A 255 13.29 -8.04 -14.62
CA ALA A 255 14.40 -7.30 -14.01
C ALA A 255 13.97 -6.07 -13.20
N PHE A 256 12.74 -5.60 -13.39
CA PHE A 256 12.12 -4.55 -12.60
C PHE A 256 11.17 -5.21 -11.61
N ASP A 257 11.44 -5.07 -10.32
CA ASP A 257 10.58 -5.52 -9.24
C ASP A 257 10.27 -4.39 -8.25
N LEU A 258 9.09 -4.47 -7.64
CA LEU A 258 8.65 -3.57 -6.59
C LEU A 258 7.91 -4.35 -5.52
N GLU A 259 8.25 -4.15 -4.26
CA GLU A 259 7.55 -4.72 -3.11
C GLU A 259 6.80 -3.62 -2.36
N MET A 260 5.56 -3.90 -1.96
CA MET A 260 4.79 -3.00 -1.09
C MET A 260 5.08 -3.36 0.38
N THR A 261 5.50 -2.37 1.16
CA THR A 261 5.90 -2.53 2.58
C THR A 261 5.36 -1.41 3.47
#